data_AF-A0ABD6EH88-F1
#
_entry.id   AF-A0ABD6EH88-F1
#
_cell.length_a   1.000
_cell.length_b   1.000
_cell.length_c   1.000
_cell.angle_alpha   90.00
_cell.angle_beta   90.00
_cell.angle_gamma   90.00
#
_symmetry.space_group_name_H-M   'P 1'
#
loop_
_entity.id
_entity.type
_entity.pdbx_description
1 polymer ?
#
loop_
_entity_poly.entity_id
_entity_poly.type
_entity_poly.pdbx_seq_one_letter_code
_entity_poly.pdbx_strand_id
1 'polypeptide(L)'
;MTRTLQEIDRRWKESEKRIKETEDLLLTIKYEDKSLEEDRFEILGELLDKAAQSFEIYDEHEHRPIPYGHRIVLETKLLITFNEAMDRIHKIVAEFGNLKGDRVGVNDERDQLRYEIRYCDAVFTEVHERFLKSYLEMDW
;
A
#
# COMPACT_ATOMS: atom_id res chain seq x y z
N MET A 1 18.54 -20.06 4.45
CA MET A 1 17.91 -18.87 3.83
C MET A 1 19.01 -17.95 3.33
N THR A 2 18.96 -17.47 2.09
CA THR A 2 19.97 -16.54 1.56
C THR A 2 19.85 -15.17 2.25
N ARG A 3 20.92 -14.38 2.23
CA ARG A 3 20.95 -13.02 2.82
C ARG A 3 19.83 -12.12 2.27
N THR A 4 19.48 -12.27 1.00
CA THR A 4 18.42 -11.47 0.36
C THR A 4 17.04 -11.81 0.91
N LEU A 5 16.69 -13.09 1.08
CA LEU A 5 15.40 -13.47 1.67
C LEU A 5 15.31 -13.06 3.15
N GLN A 6 16.42 -13.13 3.88
CA GLN A 6 16.48 -12.59 5.26
C GLN A 6 16.20 -11.10 5.30
N GLU A 7 16.70 -10.34 4.34
CA GLU A 7 16.40 -8.91 4.24
C GLU A 7 14.94 -8.66 3.88
N ILE A 8 14.35 -9.41 2.95
CA ILE A 8 12.93 -9.26 2.57
C ILE A 8 12.00 -9.61 3.75
N ASP A 9 12.24 -10.72 4.45
CA ASP A 9 11.51 -11.08 5.67
C ASP A 9 11.60 -9.99 6.75
N ARG A 10 12.79 -9.41 6.94
CA ARG A 10 12.99 -8.27 7.84
C ARG A 10 12.13 -7.06 7.42
N ARG A 11 12.04 -6.77 6.12
CA ARG A 11 11.24 -5.66 5.58
C ARG A 11 9.75 -5.88 5.77
N TRP A 12 9.25 -7.10 5.62
CA TRP A 12 7.84 -7.41 5.93
C TRP A 12 7.49 -7.11 7.38
N LYS A 13 8.34 -7.53 8.33
CA LYS A 13 8.15 -7.21 9.76
C LYS A 13 8.19 -5.70 10.05
N GLU A 14 9.04 -4.96 9.35
CA GLU A 14 9.04 -3.49 9.45
C GLU A 14 7.75 -2.89 8.88
N SER A 15 7.25 -3.41 7.76
CA SER A 15 5.99 -2.99 7.16
C SER A 15 4.79 -3.27 8.07
N GLU A 16 4.73 -4.40 8.77
CA GLU A 16 3.67 -4.70 9.75
C GLU A 16 3.62 -3.70 10.92
N LYS A 17 4.79 -3.20 11.34
CA LYS A 17 4.84 -2.13 12.34
C LYS A 17 4.35 -0.82 11.73
N ARG A 18 4.80 -0.53 10.51
CA ARG A 18 4.49 0.71 9.81
C ARG A 18 3.00 0.87 9.52
N ILE A 19 2.30 -0.19 9.14
CA ILE A 19 0.87 -0.11 8.86
C ILE A 19 0.07 0.27 10.12
N LYS A 20 0.40 -0.34 11.27
CA LYS A 20 -0.22 0.00 12.57
C LYS A 20 0.06 1.44 12.99
N GLU A 21 1.30 1.90 12.81
CA GLU A 21 1.66 3.31 13.07
C GLU A 21 0.87 4.27 12.16
N THR A 22 0.57 3.85 10.93
CA THR A 22 -0.24 4.63 9.98
C THR A 22 -1.72 4.65 10.36
N GLU A 23 -2.28 3.52 10.80
CA GLU A 23 -3.64 3.43 11.36
C GLU A 23 -3.79 4.38 12.55
N ASP A 24 -2.87 4.29 13.52
CA ASP A 24 -2.86 5.16 14.70
C ASP A 24 -2.76 6.64 14.31
N LEU A 25 -1.93 6.96 13.32
CA LEU A 25 -1.78 8.32 12.79
C LEU A 25 -3.10 8.83 12.19
N LEU A 26 -3.79 8.03 11.36
CA LEU A 26 -5.07 8.42 10.77
C LEU A 26 -6.13 8.71 11.84
N LEU A 27 -6.18 7.93 12.92
CA LEU A 27 -7.11 8.16 14.04
C LEU A 27 -6.91 9.51 14.75
N THR A 28 -5.78 10.19 14.55
CA THR A 28 -5.54 11.51 15.14
C THR A 28 -6.18 12.66 14.35
N ILE A 29 -6.60 12.40 13.11
CA ILE A 29 -7.15 13.42 12.20
C ILE A 29 -8.53 13.84 12.69
N LYS A 30 -8.74 15.16 12.73
CA LYS A 30 -10.03 15.76 13.09
C LYS A 30 -10.63 16.41 11.86
N TYR A 31 -11.90 16.11 11.61
CA TYR A 31 -12.69 16.67 10.53
C TYR A 31 -14.10 17.03 11.04
N GLU A 32 -14.81 17.84 10.27
CA GLU A 32 -16.20 18.19 10.54
C GLU A 32 -17.12 17.22 9.76
N ASP A 33 -18.29 16.89 10.32
CA ASP A 33 -19.26 16.01 9.64
C ASP A 33 -19.69 16.59 8.29
N LYS A 34 -19.66 15.76 7.25
CA LYS A 34 -19.96 16.09 5.84
C LYS A 34 -19.03 17.14 5.24
N SER A 35 -17.80 17.22 5.72
CA SER A 35 -16.79 18.14 5.21
C SER A 35 -15.95 17.52 4.09
N LEU A 36 -15.19 18.35 3.37
CA LEU A 36 -14.26 17.84 2.35
C LEU A 36 -13.08 17.10 2.98
N GLU A 37 -12.74 17.42 4.23
CA GLU A 37 -11.76 16.72 5.04
C GLU A 37 -12.24 15.32 5.41
N GLU A 38 -13.52 15.11 5.70
CA GLU A 38 -14.08 13.77 5.91
C GLU A 38 -13.89 12.90 4.66
N ASP A 39 -14.28 13.38 3.48
CA ASP A 39 -14.12 12.63 2.23
C ASP A 39 -12.64 12.34 1.91
N ARG A 40 -11.73 13.28 2.16
CA ARG A 40 -10.27 13.03 2.01
C ARG A 40 -9.78 11.96 2.99
N PHE A 41 -10.26 11.99 4.22
CA PHE A 41 -9.94 10.99 5.23
C PHE A 41 -10.44 9.60 4.83
N GLU A 42 -11.65 9.49 4.30
CA GLU A 42 -12.20 8.22 3.79
C GLU A 42 -11.34 7.66 2.66
N ILE A 43 -10.91 8.48 1.71
CA ILE A 43 -10.04 8.03 0.61
C ILE A 43 -8.65 7.61 1.12
N LEU A 44 -8.11 8.28 2.14
CA LEU A 44 -6.85 7.85 2.80
C LEU A 44 -7.01 6.48 3.47
N GLY A 45 -8.15 6.23 4.12
CA GLY A 45 -8.49 4.92 4.66
C GLY A 45 -8.55 3.85 3.58
N GLU A 46 -9.18 4.15 2.45
CA GLU A 46 -9.23 3.23 1.30
C GLU A 46 -7.82 2.94 0.74
N LEU A 47 -6.94 3.94 0.65
CA LEU A 47 -5.55 3.72 0.22
C LEU A 47 -4.76 2.85 1.22
N LEU A 48 -5.00 3.02 2.52
CA LEU A 48 -4.40 2.19 3.56
C LEU A 48 -4.88 0.73 3.44
N ASP A 49 -6.18 0.51 3.26
CA ASP A 49 -6.77 -0.81 3.04
C ASP A 49 -6.18 -1.47 1.79
N LYS A 50 -6.00 -0.71 0.69
CA LYS A 50 -5.33 -1.21 -0.50
C LYS A 50 -3.90 -1.62 -0.21
N ALA A 51 -3.12 -0.78 0.46
CA ALA A 51 -1.75 -1.12 0.81
C ALA A 51 -1.69 -2.39 1.69
N ALA A 52 -2.67 -2.60 2.58
CA ALA A 52 -2.78 -3.80 3.42
C ALA A 52 -2.91 -5.10 2.61
N GLN A 53 -3.53 -5.05 1.41
CA GLN A 53 -3.66 -6.22 0.53
C GLN A 53 -2.31 -6.83 0.13
N SER A 54 -1.23 -6.06 0.19
CA SER A 54 0.12 -6.59 -0.04
C SER A 54 0.49 -7.70 0.94
N PHE A 55 0.04 -7.63 2.20
CA PHE A 55 0.23 -8.69 3.20
C PHE A 55 -0.62 -9.91 2.87
N GLU A 56 -1.87 -9.72 2.47
CA GLU A 56 -2.76 -10.83 2.09
C GLU A 56 -2.17 -11.65 0.94
N ILE A 57 -1.65 -10.97 -0.10
CA ILE A 57 -0.97 -11.63 -1.22
C ILE A 57 0.29 -12.34 -0.74
N TYR A 58 1.12 -11.67 0.07
CA TYR A 58 2.32 -12.28 0.63
C TYR A 58 2.02 -13.57 1.40
N ASP A 59 1.06 -13.53 2.31
CA ASP A 59 0.63 -14.66 3.15
C ASP A 59 0.08 -15.81 2.30
N GLU A 60 -0.72 -15.51 1.28
CA GLU A 60 -1.29 -16.52 0.37
C GLU A 60 -0.20 -17.34 -0.35
N HIS A 61 0.92 -16.71 -0.69
CA HIS A 61 2.01 -17.34 -1.44
C HIS A 61 3.21 -17.74 -0.59
N GLU A 62 3.23 -17.48 0.73
CA GLU A 62 4.36 -17.74 1.62
C GLU A 62 4.87 -19.19 1.49
N HIS A 63 3.95 -20.15 1.54
CA HIS A 63 4.25 -21.58 1.54
C HIS A 63 4.32 -22.22 0.15
N ARG A 64 4.10 -21.43 -0.91
CA ARG A 64 4.10 -21.97 -2.29
C ARG A 64 5.53 -22.15 -2.80
N PRO A 65 5.82 -23.25 -3.53
CA PRO A 65 7.11 -23.49 -4.15
C PRO A 65 7.30 -22.55 -5.37
N ILE A 66 7.71 -21.31 -5.08
CA ILE A 66 8.00 -20.29 -6.08
C ILE A 66 9.52 -20.28 -6.34
N PRO A 67 9.98 -20.28 -7.61
CA PRO A 67 11.39 -20.10 -7.94
C PRO A 67 11.99 -18.88 -7.24
N TYR A 68 13.17 -19.07 -6.66
CA TYR A 68 13.83 -18.09 -5.80
C TYR A 68 13.90 -16.67 -6.38
N GLY A 69 14.30 -16.55 -7.66
CA GLY A 69 14.40 -15.26 -8.34
C GLY A 69 13.04 -14.58 -8.51
N HIS A 70 12.00 -15.36 -8.82
CA HIS A 70 10.64 -14.84 -8.99
C HIS A 70 10.11 -14.32 -7.66
N ARG A 71 10.30 -15.09 -6.58
CA ARG A 71 9.90 -14.70 -5.23
C ARG A 71 10.48 -13.35 -4.82
N ILE A 72 11.79 -13.15 -5.05
CA ILE A 72 12.44 -11.87 -4.75
C ILE A 72 11.78 -10.73 -5.52
N VAL A 73 11.58 -10.89 -6.83
CA VAL A 73 11.00 -9.83 -7.67
C VAL A 73 9.59 -9.48 -7.20
N LEU A 74 8.76 -10.48 -6.97
CA LEU A 74 7.35 -10.30 -6.62
C LEU A 74 7.17 -9.72 -5.22
N GLU A 75 7.85 -10.26 -4.20
CA GLU A 75 7.77 -9.71 -2.83
C GLU A 75 8.37 -8.30 -2.75
N THR A 76 9.46 -8.02 -3.48
CA THR A 76 10.02 -6.66 -3.54
C THR A 76 9.03 -5.70 -4.19
N LYS A 77 8.31 -6.11 -5.23
CA LYS A 77 7.31 -5.26 -5.88
C LYS A 77 6.15 -4.94 -4.95
N LEU A 78 5.66 -5.92 -4.18
CA LEU A 78 4.67 -5.69 -3.13
C LEU A 78 5.17 -4.66 -2.11
N LEU A 79 6.37 -4.87 -1.56
CA LEU A 79 6.97 -3.98 -0.57
C LEU A 79 7.21 -2.56 -1.08
N ILE A 80 7.63 -2.39 -2.34
CA ILE A 80 7.82 -1.07 -2.94
C ILE A 80 6.47 -0.35 -3.01
N THR A 81 5.45 -0.98 -3.59
CA THR A 81 4.12 -0.36 -3.75
C THR A 81 3.47 -0.08 -2.40
N PHE A 82 3.60 -0.97 -1.42
CA PHE A 82 3.20 -0.70 -0.03
C PHE A 82 3.89 0.54 0.53
N ASN A 83 5.22 0.64 0.42
CA ASN A 83 5.96 1.76 0.99
C ASN A 83 5.64 3.08 0.28
N GLU A 84 5.43 3.07 -1.04
CA GLU A 84 4.99 4.24 -1.80
C GLU A 84 3.63 4.74 -1.30
N ALA A 85 2.66 3.83 -1.12
CA ALA A 85 1.34 4.17 -0.57
C ALA A 85 1.45 4.73 0.86
N MET A 86 2.27 4.12 1.72
CA MET A 86 2.51 4.62 3.08
C MET A 86 3.14 6.02 3.05
N ASP A 87 4.17 6.26 2.23
CA ASP A 87 4.83 7.56 2.10
C ASP A 87 3.83 8.64 1.66
N ARG A 88 2.91 8.30 0.74
CA ARG A 88 1.84 9.19 0.30
C ARG A 88 0.89 9.54 1.44
N ILE A 89 0.41 8.55 2.19
CA ILE A 89 -0.47 8.78 3.34
C ILE A 89 0.22 9.72 4.33
N HIS A 90 1.44 9.40 4.77
CA HIS A 90 2.16 10.22 5.76
C HIS A 90 2.35 11.66 5.28
N LYS A 91 2.69 11.86 4.00
CA LYS A 91 2.85 13.20 3.43
C LYS A 91 1.54 13.99 3.49
N ILE A 92 0.43 13.39 3.07
CA ILE A 92 -0.87 14.06 3.07
C ILE A 92 -1.33 14.36 4.50
N VAL A 93 -1.16 13.42 5.43
CA VAL A 93 -1.54 13.63 6.83
C VAL A 93 -0.73 14.76 7.47
N ALA A 94 0.58 14.85 7.19
CA ALA A 94 1.43 15.93 7.70
C ALA A 94 0.97 17.33 7.22
N GLU A 95 0.32 17.40 6.06
CA GLU A 95 -0.15 18.64 5.44
C GLU A 95 -1.67 18.78 5.46
N PHE A 96 -2.38 17.91 6.20
CA PHE A 96 -3.82 17.69 6.04
C PHE A 96 -4.65 18.97 6.24
N GLY A 97 -4.29 19.77 7.25
CA GLY A 97 -4.95 21.03 7.57
C GLY A 97 -4.59 22.22 6.66
N ASN A 98 -3.59 22.07 5.78
CA ASN A 98 -3.10 23.18 4.95
C ASN A 98 -4.07 23.55 3.82
N LEU A 99 -4.96 22.64 3.42
CA LEU A 99 -5.92 22.85 2.33
C LEU A 99 -7.25 23.46 2.80
N LYS A 100 -7.34 23.94 4.05
CA LYS A 100 -8.58 24.53 4.57
C LYS A 100 -8.99 25.76 3.76
N GLY A 101 -10.12 25.63 3.06
CA GLY A 101 -10.65 26.68 2.18
C GLY A 101 -10.11 26.66 0.75
N ASP A 102 -9.17 25.77 0.41
CA ASP A 102 -8.67 25.56 -0.96
C ASP A 102 -9.38 24.39 -1.63
N ARG A 103 -10.48 24.70 -2.33
CA ARG A 103 -11.27 23.68 -3.04
C ARG A 103 -10.55 23.06 -4.22
N VAL A 104 -9.61 23.77 -4.86
CA VAL A 104 -8.88 23.25 -6.03
C VAL A 104 -7.85 22.26 -5.54
N GLY A 105 -7.02 22.64 -4.56
CA GLY A 105 -6.03 21.75 -3.97
C GLY A 105 -6.65 20.48 -3.36
N VAL A 106 -7.82 20.61 -2.71
CA VAL A 106 -8.57 19.44 -2.23
C VAL A 106 -8.95 18.48 -3.37
N ASN A 107 -9.49 18.99 -4.49
CA ASN A 107 -9.90 18.13 -5.59
C ASN A 107 -8.70 17.46 -6.27
N ASP A 108 -7.60 18.20 -6.46
CA ASP A 108 -6.37 17.65 -7.04
C ASP A 108 -5.80 16.53 -6.16
N GLU A 109 -5.80 16.71 -4.84
CA GLU A 109 -5.35 15.66 -3.92
C GLU A 109 -6.25 14.43 -3.94
N ARG A 110 -7.58 14.61 -4.00
CA ARG A 110 -8.54 13.49 -4.13
C ARG A 110 -8.30 12.69 -5.40
N ASP A 111 -8.09 13.37 -6.53
CA ASP A 111 -7.84 12.73 -7.81
C ASP A 111 -6.50 11.97 -7.79
N GLN A 112 -5.48 12.55 -7.15
CA GLN A 112 -4.21 11.87 -6.91
C GLN A 112 -4.40 10.63 -6.03
N LEU A 113 -5.09 10.74 -4.89
CA LEU A 113 -5.33 9.60 -3.99
C LEU A 113 -6.07 8.46 -4.69
N ARG A 114 -7.09 8.78 -5.49
CA ARG A 114 -7.83 7.80 -6.30
C ARG A 114 -6.95 7.18 -7.39
N TYR A 115 -6.00 7.93 -7.93
CA TYR A 115 -5.00 7.37 -8.83
C TYR A 115 -4.08 6.38 -8.11
N GLU A 116 -3.59 6.72 -6.91
CA GLU A 116 -2.72 5.83 -6.12
C GLU A 116 -3.44 4.53 -5.73
N ILE A 117 -4.74 4.61 -5.37
CA ILE A 117 -5.59 3.43 -5.11
C ILE A 117 -5.65 2.50 -6.33
N ARG A 118 -5.96 3.06 -7.51
CA ARG A 118 -6.01 2.28 -8.76
C ARG A 118 -4.66 1.73 -9.16
N TYR A 119 -3.58 2.46 -8.89
CA TYR A 119 -2.22 1.99 -9.13
C TYR A 119 -1.89 0.79 -8.24
N CYS A 120 -2.22 0.85 -6.94
CA CYS A 120 -2.07 -0.28 -6.03
C CYS A 120 -2.84 -1.50 -6.54
N ASP A 121 -4.12 -1.34 -6.88
CA ASP A 121 -4.96 -2.41 -7.42
C ASP A 121 -4.36 -3.07 -8.67
N ALA A 122 -3.89 -2.27 -9.62
CA ALA A 122 -3.29 -2.77 -10.85
C ALA A 122 -2.02 -3.58 -10.57
N VAL A 123 -1.13 -3.04 -9.73
CA VAL A 123 0.13 -3.72 -9.38
C VAL A 123 -0.13 -5.00 -8.59
N PHE A 124 -1.03 -4.97 -7.60
CA PHE A 124 -1.33 -6.12 -6.77
C PHE A 124 -2.00 -7.24 -7.57
N THR A 125 -2.91 -6.90 -8.49
CA THR A 125 -3.49 -7.87 -9.42
C THR A 125 -2.40 -8.50 -10.30
N GLU A 126 -1.51 -7.70 -10.89
CA GLU A 126 -0.41 -8.18 -11.73
C GLU A 126 0.55 -9.10 -10.96
N VAL A 127 0.93 -8.69 -9.74
CA VAL A 127 1.85 -9.46 -8.89
C VAL A 127 1.20 -10.76 -8.43
N HIS A 128 -0.07 -10.73 -8.04
CA HIS A 128 -0.82 -11.93 -7.65
C HIS A 128 -0.92 -12.92 -8.82
N GLU A 129 -1.28 -12.46 -10.01
CA GLU A 129 -1.32 -13.29 -11.21
C GLU A 129 0.05 -13.92 -11.50
N ARG A 130 1.12 -13.15 -11.36
CA ARG A 130 2.48 -13.64 -11.56
C ARG A 130 2.93 -14.65 -10.52
N PHE A 131 2.53 -14.50 -9.26
CA PHE A 131 2.74 -15.54 -8.25
C PHE A 131 2.06 -16.85 -8.67
N LEU A 132 0.81 -16.77 -9.14
CA LEU A 132 0.06 -17.94 -9.61
C LEU A 132 0.71 -18.60 -10.83
N LYS A 133 1.10 -17.82 -11.84
CA LYS A 133 1.79 -18.34 -13.03
C LYS A 133 3.11 -19.01 -12.66
N SER A 134 3.90 -18.35 -11.82
CA SER A 134 5.17 -18.87 -11.33
C SER A 134 5.01 -20.18 -10.54
N TYR A 135 3.95 -20.28 -9.72
CA TYR A 135 3.60 -21.52 -9.01
C TYR A 135 3.15 -22.64 -9.96
N LEU A 136 2.42 -22.32 -11.02
CA LEU A 136 1.89 -23.26 -12.00
C LEU A 136 2.87 -23.57 -13.14
N GLU A 137 4.12 -23.10 -13.05
CA GLU A 137 5.16 -23.25 -14.08
C GLU A 137 4.74 -22.69 -15.47
N MET A 138 3.93 -21.63 -15.46
CA MET A 138 3.50 -20.89 -16.64
C MET A 138 4.43 -19.69 -16.91
N ASP A 139 4.49 -19.24 -18.17
CA ASP A 139 5.17 -18.00 -18.53
C ASP A 139 4.52 -16.80 -17.81
N TRP A 140 5.35 -15.95 -17.18
CA TRP A 140 4.93 -14.88 -16.26
C TRP A 140 5.59 -13.53 -16.54
#